data_AF-A0A1G2KZH8-F1
#
_entry.id   AF-A0A1G2KZH8-F1
#
_cell.length_a   1.000
_cell.length_b   1.000
_cell.length_c   1.000
_cell.angle_alpha   90.00
_cell.angle_beta   90.00
_cell.angle_gamma   90.00
#
_symmetry.space_group_name_H-M   'P 1'
#
loop_
_entity.id
_entity.type
_entity.pdbx_description
1 polymer ?
#
loop_
_entity_poly.entity_id
_entity_poly.type
_entity_poly.pdbx_seq_one_letter_code
_entity_poly.pdbx_strand_id
1 'polypeptide(L)'
;MSTFLKQTYRVATVAGLSLLPVIALAQGNFQNLVGLAESALDIINIVLVIVFVIAILVFAWGIVKYISASGDPAKVKEARGFLWWGILGVFVLAAMFGLVQFIGNSLGIDTSGGGTLEPPGVTRPPAP
;
A
#
# COMPACT_ATOMS: atom_id res chain seq x y z
N MET A 1 4.72 -31.50 -57.18
CA MET A 1 4.50 -30.15 -56.60
C MET A 1 3.78 -30.18 -55.24
N SER A 2 2.73 -31.00 -55.05
CA SER A 2 1.90 -31.02 -53.81
C SER A 2 2.58 -31.60 -52.55
N THR A 3 3.64 -32.41 -52.71
CA THR A 3 4.36 -33.02 -51.58
C THR A 3 5.23 -32.02 -50.82
N PHE A 4 5.83 -31.07 -51.54
CA PHE A 4 6.69 -30.03 -50.94
C PHE A 4 5.89 -29.06 -50.06
N LEU A 5 4.69 -28.67 -50.46
CA LEU A 5 3.81 -27.80 -49.64
C LEU A 5 3.36 -28.50 -48.34
N LYS A 6 3.05 -29.80 -48.39
CA LYS A 6 2.70 -30.57 -47.19
C LYS A 6 3.90 -30.72 -46.26
N GLN A 7 5.11 -30.83 -46.82
CA GLN A 7 6.34 -30.98 -46.04
C GLN A 7 6.72 -29.67 -45.33
N THR A 8 6.62 -28.51 -45.98
CA THR A 8 6.85 -27.22 -45.31
C THR A 8 5.80 -26.92 -44.24
N TYR A 9 4.52 -27.28 -44.44
CA TYR A 9 3.49 -27.09 -43.41
C TYR A 9 3.73 -27.97 -42.17
N ARG A 10 4.18 -29.22 -42.36
CA ARG A 10 4.54 -30.12 -41.25
C ARG A 10 5.78 -29.63 -40.49
N VAL A 11 6.77 -29.08 -41.20
CA VAL A 11 7.97 -28.50 -40.56
C VAL A 11 7.62 -27.20 -39.82
N ALA A 12 6.76 -26.34 -40.39
CA ALA A 12 6.33 -25.09 -39.76
C ALA A 12 5.48 -25.33 -38.49
N THR A 13 4.63 -26.35 -38.48
CA THR A 13 3.84 -26.72 -37.30
C THR A 13 4.70 -27.32 -36.19
N VAL A 14 5.67 -28.18 -36.50
CA VAL A 14 6.62 -28.71 -35.51
C VAL A 14 7.53 -27.60 -34.96
N ALA A 15 8.00 -26.69 -35.81
CA ALA A 15 8.77 -25.52 -35.39
C ALA A 15 7.94 -24.59 -34.48
N GLY A 16 6.70 -24.29 -34.85
CA GLY A 16 5.79 -23.50 -34.02
C GLY A 16 5.48 -24.15 -32.67
N LEU A 17 5.25 -25.46 -32.63
CA LEU A 17 4.98 -26.19 -31.39
C LEU A 17 6.22 -26.24 -30.48
N SER A 18 7.43 -26.28 -31.06
CA SER A 18 8.70 -26.27 -30.32
C SER A 18 9.06 -24.91 -29.71
N LEU A 19 8.38 -23.83 -30.12
CA LEU A 19 8.52 -22.49 -29.54
C LEU A 19 7.55 -22.23 -28.38
N LEU A 20 6.48 -23.03 -28.24
CA LEU A 20 5.55 -22.95 -27.10
C LEU A 20 6.21 -23.12 -25.72
N PRO A 21 7.17 -24.04 -25.51
CA PRO A 21 7.86 -24.18 -24.23
C PRO A 21 8.69 -22.94 -23.88
N VAL A 22 9.27 -22.26 -24.88
CA VAL A 22 10.06 -21.04 -24.65
C VAL A 22 9.17 -19.89 -24.17
N ILE A 23 7.95 -19.78 -24.70
CA ILE A 23 6.95 -18.79 -24.27
C ILE A 23 6.38 -19.15 -22.88
N ALA A 24 6.11 -20.43 -22.64
CA ALA A 24 5.65 -20.92 -21.33
C ALA A 24 6.71 -20.75 -20.24
N LEU A 25 8.00 -20.94 -20.56
CA LEU A 25 9.13 -20.69 -19.66
C LEU A 25 9.40 -19.19 -19.45
N ALA A 26 9.02 -18.31 -20.39
CA ALA A 26 9.11 -16.85 -20.22
C ALA A 26 8.02 -16.28 -19.31
N GLN A 27 6.91 -17.00 -19.09
CA GLN A 27 5.82 -16.60 -18.21
C GLN A 27 6.20 -16.67 -16.70
N GLY A 28 7.31 -17.32 -16.35
CA GLY A 28 7.75 -17.58 -14.97
C GLY A 28 8.25 -16.38 -14.16
N ASN A 29 8.38 -15.17 -14.75
CA ASN A 29 8.97 -14.02 -14.06
C ASN A 29 7.98 -12.91 -13.68
N PHE A 30 6.77 -12.88 -14.24
CA PHE A 30 5.79 -11.84 -13.89
C PHE A 30 5.29 -11.99 -12.45
N GLN A 31 5.02 -13.23 -12.01
CA GLN A 31 4.62 -13.53 -10.64
C GLN A 31 5.71 -13.16 -9.62
N ASN A 32 6.99 -13.33 -9.99
CA ASN A 32 8.13 -12.96 -9.15
C ASN A 32 8.29 -11.43 -9.03
N LEU A 33 8.09 -10.69 -10.12
CA LEU A 33 8.12 -9.22 -10.10
C LEU A 33 6.96 -8.63 -9.30
N VAL A 34 5.75 -9.17 -9.48
CA VAL A 34 4.58 -8.78 -8.69
C VAL A 34 4.79 -9.15 -7.21
N GLY A 35 5.31 -10.34 -6.91
CA GLY A 35 5.61 -10.76 -5.55
C GLY A 35 6.68 -9.91 -4.85
N LEU A 36 7.68 -9.40 -5.58
CA LEU A 36 8.65 -8.43 -5.06
C LEU A 36 8.00 -7.07 -4.80
N ALA A 37 7.10 -6.61 -5.67
CA ALA A 37 6.37 -5.36 -5.47
C ALA A 37 5.43 -5.44 -4.27
N GLU A 38 4.69 -6.55 -4.11
CA GLU A 38 3.84 -6.78 -2.95
C GLU A 38 4.64 -6.87 -1.65
N SER A 39 5.80 -7.57 -1.68
CA SER A 39 6.69 -7.63 -0.52
C SER A 39 7.23 -6.25 -0.13
N ALA A 40 7.57 -5.41 -1.11
CA ALA A 40 8.00 -4.04 -0.85
C ALA A 40 6.88 -3.19 -0.23
N LEU A 41 5.64 -3.32 -0.74
CA LEU A 41 4.47 -2.63 -0.19
C LEU A 41 4.18 -3.05 1.25
N ASP A 42 4.33 -4.33 1.59
CA ASP A 42 4.12 -4.84 2.94
C ASP A 42 5.16 -4.28 3.94
N ILE A 43 6.44 -4.21 3.52
CA ILE A 43 7.50 -3.57 4.31
C ILE A 43 7.18 -2.09 4.55
N ILE A 44 6.73 -1.37 3.50
CA ILE A 44 6.37 0.05 3.62
C ILE A 44 5.21 0.23 4.60
N ASN A 45 4.22 -0.65 4.58
CA ASN A 45 3.08 -0.59 5.51
C ASN A 45 3.53 -0.78 6.97
N ILE A 46 4.37 -1.78 7.24
CA ILE A 46 4.96 -2.00 8.58
C ILE A 46 5.75 -0.77 9.03
N VAL A 47 6.60 -0.21 8.15
CA VAL A 47 7.39 0.98 8.47
C VAL A 47 6.49 2.18 8.77
N LEU A 48 5.41 2.38 8.01
CA LEU A 48 4.43 3.44 8.25
C LEU A 48 3.80 3.33 9.64
N VAL A 49 3.38 2.12 10.04
CA VAL A 49 2.81 1.88 11.38
C VAL A 49 3.84 2.19 12.48
N ILE A 50 5.08 1.77 12.31
CA ILE A 50 6.15 2.06 13.28
C ILE A 50 6.39 3.57 13.40
N VAL A 51 6.49 4.28 12.26
CA VAL A 51 6.67 5.73 12.23
C VAL A 51 5.49 6.44 12.89
N PHE A 52 4.26 5.96 12.66
CA PHE A 52 3.05 6.49 13.29
C PHE A 52 3.12 6.40 14.83
N VAL A 53 3.52 5.25 15.36
CA VAL A 53 3.69 5.06 16.81
C VAL A 53 4.76 5.99 17.37
N ILE A 54 5.92 6.09 16.71
CA ILE A 54 7.01 6.98 17.14
C ILE A 54 6.56 8.45 17.11
N ALA A 55 5.83 8.86 16.07
CA ALA A 55 5.33 10.23 15.94
C ALA A 55 4.40 10.61 17.11
N ILE A 56 3.50 9.71 17.51
CA ILE A 56 2.63 9.91 18.68
C ILE A 56 3.45 10.06 19.96
N LEU A 57 4.48 9.20 20.15
CA LEU A 57 5.34 9.27 21.33
C LEU A 57 6.11 10.59 21.40
N VAL A 58 6.69 11.03 20.29
CA VAL A 58 7.42 12.31 20.21
C VAL A 58 6.48 13.49 20.43
N PHE A 59 5.28 13.46 19.86
CA PHE A 59 4.26 14.48 20.07
C PHE A 59 3.85 14.58 21.55
N ALA A 60 3.57 13.43 22.20
CA ALA A 60 3.26 13.37 23.62
C ALA A 60 4.40 13.90 24.49
N TRP A 61 5.64 13.54 24.19
CA TRP A 61 6.83 14.07 24.86
C TRP A 61 6.99 15.58 24.69
N GLY A 62 6.70 16.11 23.50
CA GLY A 62 6.72 17.54 23.21
C GLY A 62 5.74 18.32 24.09
N ILE A 63 4.51 17.79 24.28
CA ILE A 63 3.50 18.39 25.16
C ILE A 63 3.97 18.39 26.61
N VAL A 64 4.45 17.24 27.11
CA VAL A 64 4.94 17.14 28.50
C VAL A 64 6.08 18.12 28.75
N LYS A 65 7.03 18.22 27.82
CA LYS A 65 8.16 19.15 27.94
C LYS A 65 7.70 20.61 27.91
N TYR A 66 6.72 20.95 27.08
CA TYR A 66 6.11 22.28 27.03
C TYR A 66 5.42 22.66 28.34
N ILE A 67 4.64 21.76 28.91
CA ILE A 67 3.98 21.99 30.20
C ILE A 67 5.03 22.17 31.31
N SER A 68 6.06 21.31 31.36
CA SER A 68 7.14 21.38 32.36
C SER A 68 8.02 22.63 32.28
N ALA A 69 8.10 23.25 31.10
CA ALA A 69 8.91 24.45 30.87
C ALA A 69 8.21 25.73 31.34
N SER A 70 6.94 25.63 31.75
CA SER A 70 6.11 26.77 32.18
C SER A 70 6.77 27.51 33.33
N GLY A 71 7.29 28.72 33.07
CA GLY A 71 7.98 29.56 34.07
C GLY A 71 9.38 30.02 33.66
N ASP A 72 10.04 29.35 32.69
CA ASP A 72 11.38 29.74 32.21
C ASP A 72 11.35 30.04 30.69
N PRO A 73 11.56 31.29 30.26
CA PRO A 73 11.48 31.68 28.85
C PRO A 73 12.49 30.94 27.95
N ALA A 74 13.62 30.48 28.49
CA ALA A 74 14.60 29.69 27.73
C ALA A 74 14.06 28.29 27.41
N LYS A 75 13.49 27.62 28.42
CA LYS A 75 12.91 26.28 28.27
C LYS A 75 11.64 26.28 27.42
N VAL A 76 10.84 27.35 27.49
CA VAL A 76 9.66 27.52 26.62
C VAL A 76 10.05 27.67 25.15
N LYS A 77 11.18 28.33 24.86
CA LYS A 77 11.69 28.45 23.49
C LYS A 77 12.12 27.09 22.93
N GLU A 78 12.81 26.29 23.73
CA GLU A 78 13.21 24.93 23.36
C GLU A 78 11.99 24.01 23.19
N ALA A 79 11.04 24.04 24.14
CA ALA A 79 9.83 23.22 24.09
C ALA A 79 8.91 23.56 22.91
N ARG A 80 8.84 24.84 22.50
CA ARG A 80 8.15 25.23 21.26
C ARG A 80 8.78 24.58 20.02
N GLY A 81 10.10 24.43 19.99
CA GLY A 81 10.79 23.70 18.92
C GLY A 81 10.31 22.26 18.83
N PHE A 82 10.27 21.55 19.97
CA PHE A 82 9.78 20.17 20.03
C PHE A 82 8.30 20.03 19.63
N LEU A 83 7.45 20.99 19.99
CA LEU A 83 6.05 21.01 19.56
C LEU A 83 5.90 21.17 18.05
N TRP A 84 6.70 22.05 17.41
CA TRP A 84 6.68 22.20 15.96
C TRP A 84 7.08 20.91 15.25
N TRP A 85 8.09 20.19 15.74
CA TRP A 85 8.46 18.89 15.22
C TRP A 85 7.36 17.84 15.37
N GLY A 86 6.66 17.83 16.51
CA GLY A 86 5.51 16.96 16.72
C GLY A 86 4.33 17.27 15.79
N ILE A 87 3.98 18.54 15.65
CA ILE A 87 2.92 19.01 14.74
C ILE A 87 3.24 18.65 13.30
N LEU A 88 4.48 18.87 12.87
CA LEU A 88 4.91 18.53 11.51
C LEU A 88 4.79 17.02 11.25
N GLY A 89 5.17 16.18 12.22
CA GLY A 89 5.00 14.72 12.12
C GLY A 89 3.55 14.29 11.95
N VAL A 90 2.64 14.83 12.78
CA VAL A 90 1.21 14.53 12.69
C VAL A 90 0.62 15.06 11.38
N PHE A 91 1.03 16.25 10.94
CA PHE A 91 0.59 16.85 9.67
C PHE A 91 0.97 15.98 8.46
N VAL A 92 2.21 15.49 8.40
CA VAL A 92 2.66 14.60 7.32
C VAL A 92 1.85 13.31 7.30
N LEU A 93 1.59 12.70 8.46
CA LEU A 93 0.77 11.49 8.55
C LEU A 93 -0.66 11.74 8.05
N ALA A 94 -1.30 12.82 8.50
CA ALA A 94 -2.64 13.20 8.05
C ALA A 94 -2.68 13.47 6.54
N ALA A 95 -1.66 14.15 5.99
CA ALA A 95 -1.55 14.40 4.56
C ALA A 95 -1.37 13.11 3.75
N MET A 96 -0.58 12.14 4.24
CA MET A 96 -0.41 10.85 3.59
C MET A 96 -1.72 10.05 3.55
N PHE A 97 -2.43 9.94 4.68
CA PHE A 97 -3.72 9.24 4.73
C PHE A 97 -4.77 9.92 3.86
N GLY A 98 -4.84 11.26 3.90
CA GLY A 98 -5.75 12.03 3.05
C GLY A 98 -5.46 11.85 1.56
N LEU A 99 -4.17 11.83 1.18
CA LEU A 99 -3.76 11.62 -0.20
C LEU A 99 -4.07 10.19 -0.69
N VAL A 100 -3.77 9.17 0.11
CA VAL A 100 -4.07 7.77 -0.24
C VAL A 100 -5.58 7.59 -0.42
N GLN A 101 -6.40 8.12 0.48
CA GLN A 101 -7.86 8.06 0.37
C GLN A 101 -8.38 8.82 -0.85
N PHE A 102 -7.81 10.00 -1.14
CA PHE A 102 -8.20 10.80 -2.30
C PHE A 102 -7.92 10.07 -3.62
N ILE A 103 -6.73 9.47 -3.75
CA ILE A 103 -6.36 8.69 -4.93
C ILE A 103 -7.19 7.40 -5.01
N GLY A 104 -7.38 6.69 -3.90
CA GLY A 104 -8.21 5.48 -3.83
C GLY A 104 -9.63 5.74 -4.33
N ASN A 105 -10.29 6.76 -3.76
CA ASN A 105 -11.63 7.18 -4.18
C ASN A 105 -11.68 7.60 -5.67
N SER A 106 -10.64 8.27 -6.17
CA SER A 106 -10.56 8.67 -7.59
C SER A 106 -10.41 7.49 -8.55
N LEU A 107 -9.86 6.37 -8.09
CA LEU A 107 -9.65 5.15 -8.88
C LEU A 107 -10.73 4.08 -8.62
N GLY A 108 -11.72 4.38 -7.77
CA GLY A 108 -12.76 3.43 -7.37
C GLY A 108 -12.26 2.30 -6.46
N ILE A 109 -11.15 2.54 -5.75
CA ILE A 109 -10.54 1.60 -4.81
C ILE A 109 -11.01 1.98 -3.40
N ASP A 110 -11.71 1.07 -2.73
CA ASP A 110 -12.10 1.24 -1.34
C ASP A 110 -10.87 1.13 -0.43
N THR A 111 -10.27 2.27 -0.12
CA THR A 111 -9.10 2.39 0.79
C THR A 111 -9.49 2.49 2.27
N SER A 112 -10.76 2.28 2.60
CA SER A 112 -11.27 2.25 3.97
C SER A 112 -10.61 1.08 4.72
N GLY A 113 -9.50 1.32 5.40
CA GLY A 113 -8.73 0.32 6.16
C GLY A 113 -9.44 -0.29 7.38
N GLY A 114 -10.77 -0.39 7.36
CA GLY A 114 -11.57 -1.12 8.34
C GLY A 114 -12.54 -2.00 7.57
N GLY A 115 -12.38 -3.33 7.67
CA GLY A 115 -13.33 -4.28 7.13
C GLY A 115 -14.74 -3.86 7.52
N THR A 116 -15.58 -3.60 6.53
CA THR A 116 -16.99 -3.29 6.76
C THR A 116 -17.57 -4.48 7.48
N LEU A 117 -17.91 -4.31 8.77
CA LEU A 117 -18.76 -5.26 9.46
C LEU A 117 -20.11 -5.19 8.75
N GLU A 118 -20.29 -6.02 7.74
CA GLU A 118 -21.58 -6.24 7.11
C GLU A 118 -22.37 -7.10 8.10
N PRO A 119 -23.33 -6.53 8.86
CA PRO A 119 -24.16 -7.35 9.72
C PRO A 119 -24.87 -8.38 8.83
N PRO A 120 -24.92 -9.67 9.23
CA PRO A 120 -25.59 -10.71 8.47
C PRO A 120 -27.02 -10.25 8.11
N GLY A 121 -27.39 -10.42 6.83
CA GLY A 121 -28.63 -9.90 6.29
C GLY A 121 -29.86 -10.26 7.14
N VAL A 122 -30.49 -9.25 7.73
CA VAL A 122 -31.82 -9.37 8.33
C VAL A 122 -32.85 -9.38 7.21
N THR A 123 -33.25 -10.57 6.78
CA THR A 123 -34.43 -10.73 5.92
C THR A 123 -35.67 -10.45 6.76
N ARG A 124 -36.42 -9.40 6.42
CA ARG A 124 -37.73 -9.14 7.03
C ARG A 124 -38.70 -10.24 6.60
N PRO A 125 -39.33 -10.99 7.52
CA PRO A 125 -40.39 -11.92 7.17
C PRO A 125 -41.53 -11.18 6.44
N PRO A 126 -42.17 -11.79 5.42
CA PRO A 126 -43.34 -11.19 4.78
C PRO A 126 -44.42 -10.93 5.83
N ALA A 127 -44.99 -9.72 5.82
CA ALA A 127 -46.05 -9.33 6.75
C ALA A 127 -47.30 -10.21 6.53
N PRO A 128 -48.03 -10.57 7.62
CA PRO A 128 -49.25 -11.37 7.54
C PRO A 128 -50.39 -10.65 6.83
#